data_AF-A4C4J1-F1
#
_entry.id   AF-A4C4J1-F1
#
_cell.length_a   1.000
_cell.length_b   1.000
_cell.length_c   1.000
_cell.angle_alpha   90.00
_cell.angle_beta   90.00
_cell.angle_gamma   90.00
#
_symmetry.space_group_name_H-M   'P 1'
#
loop_
_entity.id
_entity.type
_entity.pdbx_description
1 polymer ?
#
loop_
_entity_poly.entity_id
_entity_poly.type
_entity_poly.pdbx_seq_one_letter_code
_entity_poly.pdbx_strand_id
1 'polypeptide(L)' 'MAMLTPLEYQAAINEVLINKKLISDVATDFKIAKRTLYILVKAQQKPNQNRLNQLQIKIQTLQQQLQVLQVSQC' A
#
# COMPACT_ATOMS: atom_id res chain seq x y z
N MET A 1 20.58 -17.47 4.03
CA MET A 1 19.51 -17.00 3.12
C MET A 1 19.17 -15.58 3.50
N ALA A 2 19.35 -14.61 2.61
CA ALA A 2 18.97 -13.23 2.89
C ALA A 2 17.44 -13.16 3.05
N MET A 3 16.97 -12.66 4.18
CA MET A 3 15.54 -12.39 4.38
C MET A 3 15.21 -11.08 3.68
N LEU A 4 14.20 -11.08 2.82
CA LEU A 4 13.69 -9.88 2.18
C LEU A 4 13.22 -8.87 3.23
N THR A 5 13.53 -7.61 3.00
CA THR A 5 13.11 -6.49 3.84
C THR A 5 11.62 -6.20 3.64
N PRO A 6 10.95 -5.57 4.61
CA PRO A 6 9.56 -5.14 4.44
C PRO A 6 9.33 -4.25 3.22
N LEU A 7 10.34 -3.48 2.81
CA LEU A 7 10.30 -2.61 1.63
C LEU A 7 10.27 -3.42 0.32
N GLU A 8 11.08 -4.47 0.22
CA GLU A 8 11.13 -5.32 -0.97
C GLU A 8 9.84 -6.12 -1.15
N TYR A 9 9.22 -6.58 -0.05
CA TYR A 9 7.89 -7.17 -0.12
C TYR A 9 6.83 -6.18 -0.61
N GLN A 10 6.87 -4.93 -0.16
CA GLN A 10 5.95 -3.90 -0.62
C GLN A 10 6.16 -3.58 -2.10
N ALA A 11 7.40 -3.55 -2.57
CA ALA A 11 7.72 -3.38 -3.99
C ALA A 11 7.14 -4.52 -4.83
N ALA A 12 7.35 -5.78 -4.43
CA ALA A 12 6.76 -6.94 -5.12
C ALA A 12 5.22 -6.89 -5.14
N ILE A 13 4.58 -6.48 -4.04
CA ILE A 13 3.12 -6.31 -3.99
C ILE A 13 2.67 -5.21 -4.95
N ASN A 14 3.38 -4.09 -5.03
CA ASN A 14 3.06 -2.98 -5.92
C ASN A 14 3.20 -3.37 -7.40
N GLU A 15 4.21 -4.14 -7.77
CA GLU A 15 4.38 -4.66 -9.14
C GLU A 15 3.15 -5.47 -9.58
N VAL A 16 2.57 -6.25 -8.67
CA VAL A 16 1.34 -7.01 -8.95
C VAL A 16 0.10 -6.12 -8.94
N LEU A 17 -0.08 -5.29 -7.91
CA LEU A 17 -1.33 -4.55 -7.68
C LEU A 17 -1.47 -3.29 -8.52
N ILE A 18 -0.38 -2.55 -8.66
CA ILE A 18 -0.34 -1.25 -9.34
C ILE A 18 0.06 -1.47 -10.81
N ASN A 19 1.20 -2.13 -11.05
CA ASN A 19 1.74 -2.33 -12.41
C ASN A 19 1.09 -3.52 -13.15
N LYS A 20 0.14 -4.23 -12.50
CA LYS A 20 -0.65 -5.34 -13.06
C LYS A 20 0.21 -6.48 -13.64
N LYS A 21 1.44 -6.67 -13.15
CA LYS A 21 2.28 -7.79 -13.56
C LYS A 21 1.75 -9.12 -13.04
N LEU A 22 2.06 -10.20 -13.75
CA LEU A 22 1.68 -11.55 -13.32
C LEU A 22 2.40 -11.91 -12.02
N ILE A 23 1.65 -12.49 -11.07
CA ILE A 23 2.18 -12.91 -9.76
C ILE A 23 3.31 -13.93 -9.92
N SER A 24 3.28 -14.78 -10.95
CA SER A 24 4.37 -15.73 -11.25
C SER A 24 5.69 -15.05 -11.55
N ASP A 25 5.65 -13.97 -12.31
CA ASP A 25 6.84 -13.34 -12.87
C ASP A 25 7.50 -12.52 -11.76
N VAL A 26 6.69 -11.74 -11.04
CA VAL A 26 7.16 -10.99 -9.86
C VAL A 26 7.67 -11.91 -8.75
N ALA A 27 7.05 -13.08 -8.53
CA ALA A 27 7.56 -14.05 -7.55
C ALA A 27 8.97 -14.55 -7.93
N THR A 28 9.22 -14.74 -9.21
CA THR A 28 10.53 -15.16 -9.74
C THR A 28 11.56 -14.04 -9.59
N ASP A 29 11.22 -12.82 -10.01
CA ASP A 29 12.10 -11.65 -9.98
C ASP A 29 12.57 -11.32 -8.55
N PHE A 30 11.66 -11.39 -7.59
CA PHE A 30 11.94 -11.07 -6.18
C PHE A 30 12.40 -12.29 -5.36
N LYS A 31 12.51 -13.47 -5.98
CA LYS A 31 12.84 -14.74 -5.30
C LYS A 31 11.92 -15.04 -4.11
N ILE A 32 10.63 -14.74 -4.26
CA ILE A 32 9.57 -14.98 -3.27
C ILE A 32 8.78 -16.22 -3.67
N ALA A 33 8.40 -17.05 -2.71
CA ALA A 33 7.46 -18.13 -3.00
C ALA A 33 6.12 -17.56 -3.50
N LYS A 34 5.66 -17.99 -4.68
CA LYS A 34 4.42 -17.50 -5.33
C LYS A 34 3.22 -17.48 -4.38
N ARG A 35 3.08 -18.51 -3.53
CA ARG A 35 2.02 -18.60 -2.53
C ARG A 35 2.09 -17.49 -1.47
N THR A 36 3.29 -17.16 -1.01
CA THR A 36 3.53 -16.06 -0.06
C THR A 36 3.13 -14.73 -0.69
N LEU A 37 3.60 -14.44 -1.91
CA LEU A 37 3.24 -13.23 -2.62
C LEU A 37 1.73 -13.12 -2.85
N TYR A 38 1.07 -14.23 -3.23
CA TYR A 38 -0.39 -14.28 -3.40
C TYR A 38 -1.14 -13.91 -2.11
N ILE A 39 -0.75 -14.46 -0.95
CA ILE A 39 -1.38 -14.15 0.35
C ILE A 39 -1.22 -12.66 0.66
N LEU A 40 -0.03 -12.10 0.47
CA LEU A 40 0.27 -10.70 0.76
C LEU A 40 -0.53 -9.75 -0.15
N VAL A 41 -0.56 -10.04 -1.45
CA VAL A 41 -1.36 -9.31 -2.44
C VAL A 41 -2.84 -9.36 -2.07
N LYS A 42 -3.37 -10.54 -1.71
CA LYS A 42 -4.76 -10.70 -1.27
C LYS A 42 -5.06 -9.95 0.03
N ALA A 43 -4.13 -9.94 1.00
CA ALA A 43 -4.29 -9.19 2.24
C ALA A 43 -4.37 -7.68 2.00
N GLN A 44 -3.64 -7.16 1.01
CA GLN A 44 -3.71 -5.74 0.63
C GLN A 44 -4.94 -5.39 -0.22
N GLN A 45 -5.47 -6.33 -1.02
CA GLN A 45 -6.71 -6.13 -1.77
C GLN A 45 -7.95 -6.14 -0.89
N LYS A 46 -7.92 -6.81 0.26
CA LYS A 46 -9.04 -6.74 1.20
C LYS A 46 -9.23 -5.28 1.61
N PRO A 47 -10.46 -4.73 1.54
CA PRO A 47 -10.73 -3.42 2.08
C PRO A 47 -10.37 -3.46 3.57
N ASN A 48 -9.19 -2.94 3.89
CA ASN A 48 -8.79 -2.76 5.27
C ASN A 48 -9.61 -1.57 5.76
N GLN A 49 -10.83 -1.85 6.22
CA GLN A 49 -11.78 -0.85 6.69
C GLN A 49 -11.13 0.07 7.71
N ASN A 50 -10.22 -0.45 8.54
CA ASN A 50 -9.44 0.34 9.48
C ASN A 50 -8.49 1.31 8.78
N ARG A 51 -7.77 0.87 7.74
CA ARG A 51 -6.91 1.74 6.92
C ARG A 51 -7.73 2.78 6.14
N LEU A 52 -8.90 2.40 5.62
CA LEU A 52 -9.82 3.32 4.95
C LEU A 52 -10.30 4.40 5.92
N ASN A 53 -10.76 4.01 7.11
CA ASN A 53 -11.19 4.94 8.16
C ASN A 53 -10.02 5.86 8.59
N GLN A 54 -8.81 5.33 8.76
CA GLN A 54 -7.62 6.13 9.09
C GLN A 54 -7.29 7.15 7.98
N LEU A 55 -7.42 6.77 6.72
CA LEU A 55 -7.20 7.69 5.59
C LEU A 55 -8.29 8.77 5.52
N GLN A 56 -9.55 8.42 5.76
CA GLN A 56 -10.66 9.38 5.81
C GLN A 56 -10.46 10.40 6.94
N ILE A 57 -10.08 9.95 8.13
CA ILE A 57 -9.76 10.84 9.26
C ILE A 57 -8.61 11.79 8.88
N LYS A 58 -7.53 11.28 8.28
CA LYS A 58 -6.41 12.13 7.84
C LYS A 58 -6.84 13.17 6.81
N ILE A 59 -7.67 12.79 5.83
CA ILE A 59 -8.19 13.73 4.83
C ILE A 59 -9.00 14.83 5.51
N GLN A 60 -9.88 14.47 6.45
CA GLN A 60 -10.69 15.45 7.19
C GLN A 60 -9.81 16.41 8.01
N THR A 61 -8.77 15.90 8.68
CA THR A 61 -7.82 16.74 9.42
C THR A 61 -7.06 17.70 8.48
N LEU A 62 -6.62 17.22 7.31
CA LEU A 62 -5.95 18.08 6.32
C LEU A 62 -6.89 19.15 5.77
N GLN A 63 -8.16 18.84 5.53
CA GLN A 63 -9.17 19.81 5.11
C GLN A 63 -9.39 20.89 6.17
N GLN A 64 -9.45 20.52 7.45
CA GLN A 64 -9.55 21.48 8.55
C GLN A 64 -8.32 22.38 8.64
N GLN A 65 -7.12 21.82 8.49
CA GLN A 65 -5.87 22.60 8.48
C GLN A 65 -5.83 23.59 7.31
N LEU A 66 -6.27 23.17 6.12
CA LEU A 66 -6.41 24.06 4.95
C LEU A 66 -7.39 25.19 5.20
N GLN A 67 -8.55 24.92 5.81
CA GLN A 67 -9.52 25.96 6.14
C GLN A 67 -8.93 26.99 7.12
N VAL A 68 -8.22 26.54 8.16
CA VAL A 68 -7.56 27.47 9.11
C VAL A 68 -6.52 28.34 8.41
N LEU A 69 -5.72 27.77 7.50
CA LEU A 69 -4.74 28.51 6.71
C LEU A 69 -5.38 29.54 5.77
N GLN A 70 -6.55 29.23 5.19
CA GLN A 70 -7.28 30.16 4.32
C GLN A 70 -7.91 31.32 5.09
N VAL A 71 -8.39 31.08 6.32
CA VAL A 71 -8.96 32.14 7.17
C VAL A 71 -7.86 33.06 7.74
N SER A 72 -6.64 32.54 7.90
CA SER A 72 -5.49 33.30 8.43
C SER A 72 -4.82 34.23 7.40
N GLN A 73 -5.38 34.37 6.19
CA GLN A 73 -4.87 35.24 5.11
C GLN A 73 -5.69 36.53 4.89
N CYS A 74 -6.67 36.84 5.76
CA CYS A 74 -7.39 38.12 5.74
C CYS A 74 -6.74 39.17 6.64
#